data_AF-A0AAV6Q502-F1
#
_entry.id   AF-A0AAV6Q502-F1
#
_cell.length_a   1.000
_cell.length_b   1.000
_cell.length_c   1.000
_cell.angle_alpha   90.00
_cell.angle_beta   90.00
_cell.angle_gamma   90.00
#
_symmetry.space_group_name_H-M   'P 1'
#
loop_
_entity.id
_entity.type
_entity.pdbx_description
1 polymer ?
#
loop_
_entity_poly.entity_id
_entity_poly.type
_entity_poly.pdbx_seq_one_letter_code
_entity_poly.pdbx_strand_id
1 'polypeptide(L)'
;MDSRQQWLTRLKNELSNSPLASNVAFGFILMGLEKLMELEFECPCNPTWNGVFSSAFFIIPAVMAFTLMLIIQGCRCDTRCRKSVSSIVPAVVWLILLFLDGQYFACAMTDWEGRFVLVDKAAPQKWCEPISEGNGTPQELMLRSQQLFVFSQGM
;
A
#
# COMPACT_ATOMS: atom_id res chain seq x y z
N MET A 1 -26.29 -11.48 22.02
CA MET A 1 -26.05 -11.16 20.58
C MET A 1 -26.44 -9.70 20.35
N ASP A 2 -25.66 -8.71 20.81
CA ASP A 2 -26.34 -7.49 21.31
C ASP A 2 -25.83 -6.09 20.94
N SER A 3 -24.64 -5.84 20.42
CA SER A 3 -24.31 -4.46 19.96
C SER A 3 -23.42 -4.43 18.72
N ARG A 4 -22.40 -5.30 18.68
CA ARG A 4 -21.55 -5.49 17.50
C ARG A 4 -22.34 -5.85 16.25
N GLN A 5 -23.26 -6.81 16.35
CA GLN A 5 -24.09 -7.20 15.20
C GLN A 5 -25.02 -6.07 14.75
N GLN A 6 -25.63 -5.35 15.69
CA GLN A 6 -26.52 -4.22 15.40
C GLN A 6 -25.76 -3.04 14.75
N TRP A 7 -24.54 -2.75 15.23
CA TRP A 7 -23.66 -1.74 14.65
C TRP A 7 -23.20 -2.12 13.24
N LEU A 8 -22.80 -3.38 13.02
CA LEU A 8 -22.45 -3.90 11.70
C LEU A 8 -23.63 -3.81 10.72
N THR A 9 -24.85 -4.10 11.16
CA THR A 9 -26.05 -3.97 10.30
C THR A 9 -26.37 -2.52 9.93
N ARG A 10 -26.17 -1.56 10.84
CA ARG A 10 -26.32 -0.12 10.54
C ARG A 10 -25.27 0.35 9.54
N LEU A 11 -24.00 -0.01 9.78
CA LEU A 11 -22.90 0.27 8.84
C LEU A 11 -23.17 -0.30 7.45
N LYS A 12 -23.65 -1.55 7.38
CA LYS A 12 -24.00 -2.20 6.12
C LYS A 12 -25.11 -1.45 5.38
N ASN A 13 -26.15 -1.00 6.08
CA ASN A 13 -27.24 -0.23 5.47
C ASN A 13 -26.74 1.11 4.93
N GLU A 14 -25.93 1.83 5.71
CA GLU A 14 -25.38 3.13 5.28
C GLU A 14 -24.46 2.99 4.06
N LEU A 15 -23.58 1.97 4.10
CA LEU A 15 -22.69 1.62 2.99
C LEU A 15 -23.46 1.25 1.71
N SER A 16 -24.56 0.50 1.87
CA SER A 16 -25.39 0.07 0.74
C SER A 16 -26.24 1.19 0.16
N ASN A 17 -26.64 2.19 0.96
CA ASN A 17 -27.46 3.30 0.50
C ASN A 17 -26.66 4.34 -0.30
N SER A 18 -25.38 4.54 0.04
CA SER A 18 -24.53 5.56 -0.58
C SER A 18 -23.13 5.03 -0.92
N PRO A 19 -23.01 4.14 -1.93
CA PRO A 19 -21.73 3.50 -2.28
C PRO A 19 -20.65 4.50 -2.67
N LEU A 20 -21.00 5.63 -3.31
CA LEU A 20 -20.04 6.66 -3.70
C LEU A 20 -19.47 7.43 -2.51
N ALA A 21 -20.32 7.95 -1.62
CA ALA A 21 -19.88 8.70 -0.44
C ALA A 21 -19.03 7.84 0.49
N SER A 22 -19.39 6.56 0.61
CA SER A 22 -18.62 5.64 1.43
C SER A 22 -17.27 5.26 0.82
N ASN A 23 -17.21 5.02 -0.50
CA ASN A 23 -15.92 4.76 -1.16
C ASN A 23 -14.95 5.95 -1.00
N VAL A 24 -15.46 7.18 -1.01
CA VAL A 24 -14.67 8.39 -0.71
C VAL A 24 -14.15 8.37 0.73
N ALA A 25 -15.01 8.09 1.72
CA ALA A 25 -14.61 7.99 3.12
C ALA A 25 -13.56 6.87 3.34
N PHE A 26 -13.76 5.71 2.71
CA PHE A 26 -12.78 4.61 2.72
C PHE A 26 -11.46 5.02 2.07
N GLY A 27 -11.48 5.80 0.99
CA GLY A 27 -10.28 6.35 0.37
C GLY A 27 -9.46 7.21 1.33
N PHE A 28 -10.10 8.12 2.08
CA PHE A 28 -9.41 8.91 3.09
C PHE A 28 -8.82 8.06 4.22
N ILE A 29 -9.54 7.04 4.67
CA ILE A 29 -9.05 6.10 5.68
C ILE A 29 -7.82 5.34 5.17
N LEU A 30 -7.87 4.84 3.93
CA LEU A 30 -6.75 4.14 3.30
C LEU A 30 -5.54 5.05 3.11
N MET A 31 -5.73 6.32 2.75
CA MET A 31 -4.66 7.31 2.67
C MET A 31 -4.01 7.56 4.03
N GLY A 32 -4.80 7.70 5.10
CA GLY A 32 -4.25 7.83 6.46
C GLY A 32 -3.46 6.60 6.90
N LEU A 33 -3.96 5.40 6.58
CA LEU A 33 -3.28 4.13 6.85
C LEU A 33 -1.96 4.01 6.07
N GLU A 34 -1.95 4.41 4.79
CA GLU A 34 -0.74 4.42 3.97
C GLU A 34 0.33 5.32 4.59
N LYS A 35 -0.01 6.56 4.98
CA LYS A 35 0.93 7.46 5.65
C LYS A 35 1.44 6.95 6.99
N LEU A 36 0.60 6.25 7.75
CA LEU A 36 1.01 5.65 9.02
C LEU A 36 1.99 4.50 8.80
N MET A 37 1.71 3.62 7.83
CA MET A 37 2.62 2.54 7.49
C MET A 37 3.93 3.06 6.89
N GLU A 38 3.85 4.08 6.03
CA GLU A 38 5.03 4.73 5.45
C GLU A 38 5.96 5.23 6.56
N LEU A 39 5.41 5.87 7.60
CA LEU A 39 6.19 6.39 8.71
C LEU A 39 6.95 5.31 9.47
N GLU A 40 6.35 4.13 9.65
CA GLU A 40 6.95 2.99 10.36
C GLU A 40 7.80 2.08 9.45
N PHE A 41 7.73 2.26 8.13
CA PHE A 41 8.38 1.37 7.19
C PHE A 41 9.90 1.61 7.11
N GLU A 42 10.64 0.56 7.43
CA GLU A 42 12.09 0.47 7.25
C GLU A 42 12.41 -0.66 6.26
N CYS A 43 13.05 -0.34 5.15
CA CYS A 43 13.40 -1.33 4.13
C CYS A 43 14.57 -2.21 4.65
N PRO A 44 14.41 -3.55 4.71
CA PRO A 44 15.54 -4.42 4.99
C PRO A 44 16.44 -4.40 3.76
N CYS A 45 17.59 -3.75 3.84
CA CYS A 45 18.51 -3.59 2.70
C CYS A 45 19.30 -4.89 2.43
N ASN A 46 18.58 -5.99 2.17
CA ASN A 46 19.11 -7.27 1.72
C ASN A 46 18.29 -7.76 0.50
N PRO A 47 18.92 -8.00 -0.67
CA PRO A 47 18.23 -8.32 -1.92
C PRO A 47 17.48 -9.65 -1.89
N THR A 48 17.79 -10.52 -0.91
CA THR A 48 17.10 -11.81 -0.76
C THR A 48 15.70 -11.65 -0.16
N TRP A 49 15.51 -10.62 0.67
CA TRP A 49 14.31 -10.47 1.52
C TRP A 49 13.55 -9.16 1.30
N ASN A 50 14.17 -8.13 0.75
CA ASN A 50 13.56 -6.81 0.54
C ASN A 50 12.33 -6.85 -0.36
N GLY A 51 12.36 -7.60 -1.46
CA GLY A 51 11.23 -7.77 -2.36
C GLY A 51 10.06 -8.46 -1.67
N VAL A 52 10.32 -9.56 -0.97
CA VAL A 52 9.28 -10.33 -0.26
C VAL A 52 8.68 -9.49 0.86
N PHE A 53 9.51 -8.87 1.68
CA PHE A 53 9.07 -8.04 2.80
C PHE A 53 8.26 -6.83 2.32
N SER A 54 8.76 -6.09 1.33
CA SER A 54 8.06 -4.94 0.76
C SER A 54 6.75 -5.34 0.09
N SER A 55 6.73 -6.44 -0.68
CA SER A 55 5.51 -6.93 -1.35
C SER A 55 4.39 -7.31 -0.38
N ALA A 56 4.73 -7.76 0.83
CA ALA A 56 3.73 -8.09 1.85
C ALA A 56 2.86 -6.89 2.23
N PHE A 57 3.43 -5.67 2.25
CA PHE A 57 2.69 -4.43 2.50
C PHE A 57 1.74 -4.04 1.36
N PHE A 58 2.00 -4.48 0.13
CA PHE A 58 1.03 -4.35 -0.97
C PHE A 58 -0.11 -5.35 -0.84
N ILE A 59 0.20 -6.62 -0.58
CA ILE A 59 -0.77 -7.71 -0.66
C ILE A 59 -1.66 -7.79 0.57
N ILE A 60 -1.11 -7.72 1.78
CA ILE A 60 -1.87 -7.96 3.02
C ILE A 60 -3.02 -6.95 3.17
N PRO A 61 -2.80 -5.62 3.09
CA PRO A 61 -3.89 -4.67 3.32
C PRO A 61 -4.88 -4.66 2.15
N ALA A 62 -4.45 -4.93 0.92
CA ALA A 62 -5.34 -5.10 -0.23
C ALA A 62 -6.30 -6.30 -0.02
N VAL A 63 -5.79 -7.44 0.42
CA VAL A 63 -6.60 -8.64 0.71
C VAL A 63 -7.51 -8.40 1.91
N MET A 64 -7.03 -7.71 2.96
CA MET A 64 -7.84 -7.35 4.12
C MET A 64 -9.00 -6.42 3.74
N ALA A 65 -8.73 -5.36 2.96
CA ALA A 65 -9.77 -4.45 2.50
C ALA A 65 -10.79 -5.14 1.59
N PHE A 66 -10.32 -6.01 0.69
CA PHE A 66 -11.17 -6.79 -0.20
C PHE A 66 -12.09 -7.75 0.58
N THR A 67 -11.52 -8.52 1.52
CA THR A 67 -12.29 -9.48 2.34
C THR A 67 -13.30 -8.77 3.25
N LEU A 68 -12.93 -7.65 3.88
CA LEU A 68 -13.86 -6.83 4.66
C LEU A 68 -15.03 -6.33 3.82
N MET A 69 -14.77 -5.82 2.61
CA MET A 69 -15.82 -5.38 1.70
C MET A 69 -16.76 -6.52 1.30
N LEU A 70 -16.22 -7.72 1.03
CA LEU A 70 -17.04 -8.90 0.72
C LEU A 70 -17.96 -9.29 1.88
N ILE A 71 -17.44 -9.26 3.12
CA ILE A 71 -18.23 -9.55 4.33
C ILE A 71 -19.35 -8.52 4.50
N ILE A 72 -19.04 -7.23 4.38
CA ILE A 72 -20.02 -6.16 4.60
C ILE A 72 -21.10 -6.18 3.51
N GLN A 73 -20.71 -6.29 2.24
CA GLN A 73 -21.67 -6.30 1.14
C GLN A 73 -22.55 -7.57 1.14
N GLY A 74 -22.05 -8.68 1.71
CA GLY A 74 -22.77 -9.93 1.87
C GLY A 74 -23.10 -10.54 0.51
N CYS A 75 -22.20 -11.36 -0.03
CA CYS A 75 -22.51 -12.18 -1.20
C CYS A 75 -23.59 -13.21 -0.86
N ARG A 76 -24.86 -12.90 -1.15
CA ARG A 76 -25.86 -13.92 -1.43
C ARG A 76 -25.65 -14.34 -2.87
N CYS A 77 -25.08 -15.52 -3.06
CA CYS A 77 -24.93 -16.16 -4.36
C CYS A 77 -26.32 -16.45 -4.95
N ASP A 78 -26.91 -15.47 -5.61
CA ASP A 78 -27.91 -15.74 -6.63
C ASP A 78 -27.76 -14.78 -7.83
N THR A 79 -27.42 -15.42 -8.94
CA THR A 79 -27.54 -15.05 -10.37
C THR A 79 -27.02 -13.72 -10.94
N ARG A 80 -26.55 -12.72 -10.20
CA ARG A 80 -25.75 -11.64 -10.84
C ARG A 80 -24.90 -10.83 -9.85
N CYS A 81 -23.61 -11.16 -9.76
CA CYS A 81 -22.56 -10.40 -9.05
C CYS A 81 -22.24 -9.04 -9.70
N ARG A 82 -23.25 -8.21 -10.00
CA ARG A 82 -23.06 -6.82 -10.48
C ARG A 82 -22.49 -5.90 -9.37
N LYS A 83 -22.35 -6.41 -8.13
CA LYS A 83 -21.73 -5.74 -6.97
C LYS A 83 -20.21 -5.92 -6.86
N SER A 84 -19.60 -6.83 -7.62
CA SER A 84 -18.17 -7.16 -7.49
C SER A 84 -17.22 -6.00 -7.77
N VAL A 85 -17.63 -5.03 -8.61
CA VAL A 85 -16.79 -3.88 -8.96
C VAL A 85 -16.55 -2.99 -7.74
N SER A 86 -17.56 -2.77 -6.88
CA SER A 86 -17.41 -1.91 -5.71
C SER A 86 -16.58 -2.54 -4.60
N SER A 87 -16.47 -3.87 -4.53
CA SER A 87 -15.64 -4.55 -3.52
C SER A 87 -14.15 -4.47 -3.86
N ILE A 88 -13.82 -4.31 -5.15
CA ILE A 88 -12.44 -4.23 -5.66
C ILE A 88 -11.88 -2.80 -5.50
N VAL A 89 -12.73 -1.77 -5.49
CA VAL A 89 -12.32 -0.36 -5.41
C VAL A 89 -11.33 -0.09 -4.27
N PRO A 90 -11.57 -0.52 -3.00
CA PRO A 90 -10.62 -0.23 -1.92
C PRO A 90 -9.26 -0.91 -2.10
N ALA A 91 -9.24 -2.12 -2.64
CA ALA A 91 -7.99 -2.82 -2.93
C ALA A 91 -7.20 -2.14 -4.05
N VAL A 92 -7.87 -1.66 -5.10
CA VAL A 92 -7.23 -0.91 -6.19
C VAL A 92 -6.72 0.44 -5.69
N VAL A 93 -7.52 1.17 -4.91
CA VAL A 93 -7.11 2.45 -4.30
C VAL A 93 -5.89 2.25 -3.42
N TRP A 94 -5.86 1.19 -2.60
CA TRP A 94 -4.69 0.86 -1.77
C TRP A 94 -3.43 0.65 -2.60
N LEU A 95 -3.51 -0.16 -3.67
CA LEU A 95 -2.37 -0.42 -4.54
C LEU A 95 -1.88 0.87 -5.22
N ILE A 96 -2.79 1.74 -5.68
CA ILE A 96 -2.45 3.03 -6.27
C ILE A 96 -1.74 3.92 -5.25
N LEU A 97 -2.26 4.04 -4.02
CA LEU A 97 -1.65 4.87 -2.97
C LEU A 97 -0.22 4.44 -2.66
N LEU A 98 0.01 3.13 -2.44
CA LEU A 98 1.36 2.61 -2.18
C LEU A 98 2.30 2.78 -3.39
N PHE A 99 1.78 2.66 -4.61
CA PHE A 99 2.57 2.83 -5.81
C PHE A 99 3.00 4.30 -6.00
N LEU A 100 2.07 5.24 -5.78
CA LEU A 100 2.35 6.68 -5.82
C LEU A 100 3.36 7.11 -4.75
N ASP A 101 3.36 6.49 -3.57
CA ASP A 101 4.39 6.74 -2.55
C ASP A 101 5.78 6.24 -2.99
N GLY A 102 5.83 5.09 -3.67
CA GLY A 102 7.02 4.62 -4.38
C GLY A 102 8.13 4.05 -3.50
N GLN A 103 8.11 4.29 -2.18
CA GLN A 103 9.11 3.80 -1.22
C GLN A 103 9.16 2.28 -1.15
N TYR A 104 7.99 1.66 -1.12
CA TYR A 104 7.87 0.21 -1.13
C TYR A 104 8.32 -0.38 -2.47
N PHE A 105 7.95 0.26 -3.58
CA PHE A 105 8.36 -0.18 -4.92
C PHE A 105 9.87 -0.07 -5.14
N ALA A 106 10.47 1.05 -4.74
CA ALA A 106 11.91 1.26 -4.78
C ALA A 106 12.65 0.24 -3.90
N CYS A 107 12.16 -0.04 -2.69
CA CYS A 107 12.71 -1.08 -1.82
C CYS A 107 12.62 -2.48 -2.46
N ALA A 108 11.51 -2.81 -3.11
CA ALA A 108 11.32 -4.10 -3.75
C ALA A 108 12.21 -4.30 -5.00
N MET A 109 12.52 -3.21 -5.71
CA MET A 109 13.41 -3.18 -6.88
C MET A 109 14.90 -3.09 -6.53
N THR A 110 15.24 -2.83 -5.27
CA THR A 110 16.63 -2.67 -4.82
C THR A 110 17.34 -4.03 -4.88
N ASP A 111 18.47 -4.12 -5.57
CA ASP A 111 19.25 -5.36 -5.75
C ASP A 111 20.57 -5.38 -4.95
N TRP A 112 20.86 -4.34 -4.17
CA TRP A 112 22.09 -4.23 -3.39
C TRP A 112 21.85 -4.38 -1.88
N GLU A 113 22.88 -4.88 -1.20
CA GLU A 113 22.96 -4.84 0.26
C GLU A 113 23.39 -3.45 0.73
N GLY A 114 22.79 -3.00 1.83
CA GLY A 114 23.05 -1.66 2.34
C GLY A 114 22.60 -1.45 3.77
N ARG A 115 22.72 -0.21 4.22
CA ARG A 115 22.19 0.27 5.49
C ARG A 115 21.01 1.18 5.18
N PHE A 116 19.91 1.01 5.90
CA PHE A 116 18.77 1.92 5.79
C PHE A 116 19.14 3.29 6.35
N VAL A 117 18.91 4.36 5.57
CA VAL A 117 19.21 5.73 5.98
C VAL A 117 18.07 6.65 5.57
N LEU A 118 17.67 7.54 6.50
CA LEU A 118 16.86 8.71 6.21
C LEU A 118 17.78 9.89 5.90
N VAL A 119 17.61 10.53 4.74
CA VAL A 119 18.31 11.76 4.41
C VAL A 119 17.32 12.93 4.46
N ASP A 120 17.47 13.78 5.47
CA ASP A 120 16.71 15.03 5.59
C ASP A 120 17.25 16.09 4.62
N LYS A 121 16.84 15.99 3.36
CA LYS A 121 16.92 17.09 2.37
C LYS A 121 15.56 17.78 2.28
N ALA A 122 15.41 18.75 1.39
CA ALA A 122 14.13 19.44 1.16
C ALA A 122 12.93 18.50 0.86
N ALA A 123 13.20 17.23 0.50
CA ALA A 123 12.27 16.11 0.61
C ALA A 123 12.99 14.95 1.34
N PRO A 124 12.43 14.40 2.44
CA PRO A 124 13.05 13.29 3.16
C PRO A 124 13.09 12.05 2.24
N GLN A 125 14.29 11.52 1.98
CA GLN A 125 14.47 10.33 1.15
C GLN A 125 14.89 9.14 2.02
N LYS A 126 14.07 8.08 2.01
CA LYS A 126 14.39 6.78 2.60
C LYS A 126 15.03 5.90 1.54
N TRP A 127 16.24 5.42 1.80
CA TRP A 127 16.93 4.56 0.84
C TRP A 127 17.95 3.65 1.51
N CYS A 128 18.42 2.66 0.75
CA CYS A 128 19.47 1.73 1.15
C CYS A 128 20.84 2.23 0.69
N GLU A 129 21.62 2.77 1.62
CA GLU A 129 23.00 3.20 1.37
C GLU A 129 23.93 1.98 1.26
N PRO A 130 24.68 1.81 0.16
CA PRO A 130 25.57 0.66 -0.01
C PRO A 130 26.74 0.69 1.00
N ILE A 131 27.07 -0.46 1.59
CA ILE A 131 28.15 -0.59 2.60
C ILE A 131 29.52 -0.88 1.95
N SER A 132 29.55 -1.28 0.67
CA SER A 132 30.79 -1.71 -0.02
C SER A 132 30.93 -1.07 -1.40
N GLU A 133 32.17 -0.78 -1.82
CA GLU A 133 32.53 -0.22 -3.14
C GLU A 133 32.24 -1.16 -4.33
N GLY A 134 31.72 -2.37 -4.09
CA GLY A 134 31.59 -3.43 -5.09
C GLY A 134 30.41 -3.32 -6.08
N ASN A 135 29.38 -2.51 -5.80
CA ASN A 135 28.12 -2.49 -6.58
C ASN A 135 27.90 -1.20 -7.40
N GLY A 136 28.97 -0.45 -7.68
CA GLY A 136 28.91 0.82 -8.41
C GLY A 136 29.14 2.03 -7.52
N THR A 137 29.24 3.21 -8.12
CA THR A 137 29.46 4.43 -7.33
C THR A 137 28.20 4.76 -6.51
N PRO A 138 28.32 5.21 -5.23
CA PRO A 138 27.15 5.58 -4.42
C PRO A 138 26.23 6.61 -5.10
N GLN A 139 26.80 7.44 -5.97
CA GLN A 139 26.08 8.45 -6.76
C GLN A 139 25.19 7.80 -7.84
N GLU A 140 25.65 6.77 -8.54
CA GLU A 140 24.84 6.03 -9.52
C GLU A 140 23.68 5.28 -8.84
N LEU A 141 23.93 4.67 -7.69
CA LEU A 141 22.91 3.96 -6.91
C LEU A 141 21.85 4.92 -6.35
N MET A 142 22.27 6.11 -5.92
CA MET A 142 21.36 7.20 -5.52
C MET A 142 20.53 7.71 -6.71
N LEU A 143 21.12 7.84 -7.91
CA LEU A 143 20.39 8.23 -9.11
C LEU A 143 19.35 7.17 -9.50
N ARG A 144 19.71 5.89 -9.42
CA ARG A 144 18.82 4.76 -9.74
C ARG A 144 17.64 4.67 -8.78
N SER A 145 17.86 4.88 -7.48
CA SER A 145 16.76 4.93 -6.51
C SER A 145 15.82 6.10 -6.80
N GLN A 146 16.34 7.30 -7.08
CA GLN A 146 15.52 8.45 -7.48
C GLN A 146 14.74 8.19 -8.77
N GLN A 147 15.32 7.51 -9.76
CA GLN A 147 14.60 7.12 -10.97
C GLN A 147 13.45 6.16 -10.67
N LEU A 148 13.62 5.20 -9.76
CA LEU A 148 12.56 4.28 -9.34
C LEU A 148 11.40 5.02 -8.65
N PHE A 149 11.71 6.01 -7.79
CA PHE A 149 10.70 6.88 -7.18
C PHE A 149 9.91 7.69 -8.21
N VAL A 150 10.59 8.29 -9.19
CA VAL A 150 9.92 9.07 -10.25
C VAL A 150 9.10 8.15 -11.15
N PHE A 151 9.61 6.97 -11.47
CA PHE A 151 8.91 5.99 -12.30
C PHE A 151 7.60 5.53 -11.66
N SER A 152 7.58 5.33 -10.34
CA SER A 152 6.36 4.93 -9.63
C SER A 152 5.33 6.08 -9.54
N GLN A 153 5.77 7.35 -9.62
CA GLN A 153 4.90 8.54 -9.59
C GLN A 153 4.45 9.00 -10.99
N GLY A 154 5.12 8.56 -12.06
CA GLY A 154 4.91 9.00 -13.44
C GLY A 154 4.17 8.01 -14.35
N MET A 155 3.77 6.84 -13.83
CA MET A 155 2.82 5.91 -14.46
C MET A 155 1.40 6.15 -13.92
#